data_AF-A0A954FPY6-F1
#
_entry.id   AF-A0A954FPY6-F1
#
_cell.length_a   1.000
_cell.length_b   1.000
_cell.length_c   1.000
_cell.angle_alpha   90.00
_cell.angle_beta   90.00
_cell.angle_gamma   90.00
#
_symmetry.space_group_name_H-M   'P 1'
#
loop_
_entity.id
_entity.type
_entity.pdbx_description
1 polymer ?
#
loop_
_entity_poly.entity_id
_entity_poly.type
_entity_poly.pdbx_seq_one_letter_code
_entity_poly.pdbx_strand_id
1 'polypeptide(L)'
;VVPEWSAFKNRPVTSFLTELPFTARPENRLVNYWMMSKRFASLSYVTTASGLSFFGLALFVLTADILGWQFAVLRTFGMNPLAAYILHKMVLNGLMYTVIPHDAAPWLYWSGLLAFLAIVYGLVRGLEKQGIYIRM
;
A
#
# COMPACT_ATOMS: atom_id res chain seq x y z
N VAL A 1 -14.54 -26.21 -21.97
CA VAL A 1 -14.17 -27.50 -21.35
C VAL A 1 -15.28 -27.88 -20.39
N VAL A 2 -16.04 -28.93 -20.69
CA VAL A 2 -17.08 -29.44 -19.79
C VAL A 2 -16.39 -30.25 -18.70
N PRO A 3 -16.60 -29.98 -17.40
CA PRO A 3 -15.94 -30.73 -16.34
C PRO A 3 -16.48 -32.16 -16.25
N GLU A 4 -15.59 -33.13 -16.02
CA GLU A 4 -15.99 -34.51 -15.75
C GLU A 4 -16.59 -34.63 -14.35
N TRP A 5 -17.90 -34.89 -14.28
CA TRP A 5 -18.65 -35.00 -13.03
C TRP A 5 -18.24 -36.18 -12.14
N SER A 6 -17.52 -37.16 -12.70
CA SER A 6 -16.93 -38.30 -11.97
C SER A 6 -15.82 -37.86 -11.00
N ALA A 7 -15.15 -36.74 -11.26
CA ALA A 7 -14.03 -36.23 -10.45
C ALA A 7 -14.47 -35.73 -9.06
N PHE A 8 -15.77 -35.55 -8.81
CA PHE A 8 -16.31 -35.06 -7.55
C PHE A 8 -16.47 -36.13 -6.47
N LYS A 9 -16.52 -37.43 -6.85
CA LYS A 9 -16.93 -38.51 -5.91
C LYS A 9 -15.93 -38.80 -4.78
N ASN A 10 -14.64 -38.56 -4.99
CA ASN A 10 -13.57 -38.98 -4.06
C ASN A 10 -12.71 -37.82 -3.53
N ARG A 11 -13.24 -36.59 -3.53
CA ARG A 11 -12.49 -35.39 -3.15
C ARG A 11 -13.07 -34.75 -1.88
N PRO A 12 -12.22 -34.42 -0.88
CA PRO A 12 -12.69 -33.67 0.28
C PRO A 12 -13.14 -32.27 -0.14
N VAL A 13 -14.14 -31.71 0.54
CA VAL A 13 -14.74 -30.41 0.21
C VAL A 13 -13.69 -29.29 0.18
N THR A 14 -12.68 -29.38 1.04
CA THR A 14 -11.55 -28.44 1.11
C THR A 14 -10.68 -28.45 -0.14
N SER A 15 -10.65 -29.53 -0.93
CA SER A 15 -9.88 -29.58 -2.18
C SER A 15 -10.49 -28.74 -3.31
N PHE A 16 -11.77 -28.38 -3.18
CA PHE A 16 -12.43 -27.45 -4.10
C PHE A 16 -12.17 -25.99 -3.74
N LEU A 17 -11.72 -25.72 -2.51
CA LEU A 17 -11.23 -24.39 -2.16
C LEU A 17 -9.92 -24.16 -2.90
N THR A 18 -9.93 -23.14 -3.75
CA THR A 18 -8.73 -22.66 -4.41
C THR A 18 -7.76 -22.14 -3.36
N GLU A 19 -6.47 -22.41 -3.56
CA GLU A 19 -5.43 -21.75 -2.78
C GLU A 19 -5.56 -20.22 -2.90
N LEU A 20 -5.15 -19.52 -1.85
CA LEU A 20 -5.19 -18.06 -1.86
C LEU A 20 -4.29 -17.54 -2.98
N PRO A 21 -4.71 -16.50 -3.71
CA PRO A 21 -3.96 -16.00 -4.86
C PRO A 21 -2.56 -15.45 -4.51
N PHE A 22 -2.27 -15.28 -3.22
CA PHE A 22 -1.01 -14.76 -2.67
C PHE A 22 0.01 -15.84 -2.30
N THR A 23 -0.33 -17.13 -2.38
CA THR A 23 0.62 -18.19 -2.03
C THR A 23 1.64 -18.38 -3.14
N ALA A 24 2.93 -18.52 -2.76
CA ALA A 24 3.98 -18.85 -3.70
C ALA A 24 3.64 -20.16 -4.43
N ARG A 25 3.89 -20.19 -5.74
CA ARG A 25 3.63 -21.38 -6.57
C ARG A 25 4.56 -22.52 -6.12
N PRO A 26 4.03 -23.71 -5.76
CA PRO A 26 4.86 -24.90 -5.61
C PRO A 26 5.35 -25.40 -6.98
N GLU A 27 6.60 -25.85 -7.05
CA GLU A 27 7.29 -26.19 -8.32
C GLU A 27 6.53 -27.22 -9.17
N ASN A 28 5.87 -28.19 -8.53
CA ASN A 28 5.21 -29.31 -9.19
C ASN A 28 3.77 -29.05 -9.64
N ARG A 29 3.28 -27.80 -9.60
CA ARG A 29 1.88 -27.48 -9.88
C ARG A 29 1.66 -26.83 -11.25
N LEU A 30 0.61 -27.29 -11.95
CA LEU A 30 0.12 -26.69 -13.19
C LEU A 30 -0.39 -25.25 -12.97
N VAL A 31 -0.24 -24.40 -13.99
CA VAL A 31 -0.73 -23.01 -13.94
C VAL A 31 -2.25 -23.00 -13.85
N ASN A 32 -2.78 -22.38 -12.81
CA ASN A 32 -4.21 -22.20 -12.61
C ASN A 32 -4.63 -20.79 -13.06
N TYR A 33 -5.83 -20.65 -13.63
CA TYR A 33 -6.44 -19.37 -14.00
C TYR A 33 -6.56 -18.38 -12.82
N TRP A 34 -6.59 -18.89 -11.59
CA TRP A 34 -6.70 -18.07 -10.38
C TRP A 34 -5.35 -17.61 -9.80
N MET A 35 -4.22 -18.01 -10.38
CA MET A 35 -2.90 -17.55 -9.93
C MET A 35 -2.67 -16.07 -10.29
N MET A 36 -2.09 -15.32 -9.37
CA MET A 36 -1.72 -13.93 -9.61
C MET A 36 -0.43 -13.82 -10.42
N SER A 37 -0.47 -12.96 -11.45
CA SER A 37 0.73 -12.43 -12.08
C SER A 37 0.74 -10.91 -11.96
N LYS A 38 1.87 -10.35 -11.53
CA LYS A 38 2.10 -8.89 -11.53
C LYS A 38 2.53 -8.38 -12.91
N ARG A 39 3.15 -9.24 -13.73
CA ARG A 39 3.70 -8.87 -15.05
C ARG A 39 2.61 -8.71 -16.10
N PHE A 40 1.59 -9.56 -16.04
CA PHE A 40 0.38 -9.45 -16.85
C PHE A 40 -0.75 -9.27 -15.86
N ALA A 41 -1.50 -8.17 -15.94
CA ALA A 41 -2.61 -7.84 -15.04
C ALA A 41 -3.72 -8.91 -15.14
N SER A 42 -3.48 -10.04 -14.49
CA SER A 42 -4.38 -11.19 -14.45
C SER A 42 -5.69 -10.82 -13.76
N LEU A 43 -6.78 -11.47 -14.13
CA LEU A 43 -8.10 -11.18 -13.57
C LEU A 43 -8.09 -11.31 -12.03
N SER A 44 -7.49 -12.38 -11.50
CA SER A 44 -7.32 -12.59 -10.06
C SER A 44 -6.51 -11.48 -9.38
N TYR A 45 -5.49 -10.94 -10.06
CA TYR A 45 -4.74 -9.79 -9.56
C TYR A 45 -5.61 -8.54 -9.50
N VAL A 46 -6.32 -8.21 -10.58
CA VAL A 46 -7.16 -7.01 -10.67
C VAL A 46 -8.29 -7.07 -9.63
N THR A 47 -9.05 -8.17 -9.56
CA THR A 47 -10.17 -8.29 -8.62
C THR A 47 -9.71 -8.16 -7.17
N THR A 48 -8.57 -8.75 -6.83
CA THR A 48 -8.05 -8.71 -5.48
C THR A 48 -7.44 -7.36 -5.14
N ALA A 49 -6.68 -6.74 -6.06
CA ALA A 49 -6.12 -5.42 -5.87
C ALA A 49 -7.21 -4.36 -5.73
N SER A 50 -8.22 -4.38 -6.62
CA SER A 50 -9.38 -3.50 -6.54
C SER A 50 -10.17 -3.73 -5.26
N GLY A 51 -10.41 -4.99 -4.87
CA GLY A 51 -11.06 -5.32 -3.60
C GLY A 51 -10.32 -4.77 -2.39
N LEU A 52 -8.99 -4.91 -2.37
CA LEU A 52 -8.14 -4.35 -1.31
C LEU A 52 -8.19 -2.81 -1.29
N SER A 53 -8.19 -2.16 -2.46
CA SER A 53 -8.36 -0.71 -2.57
C SER A 53 -9.71 -0.24 -2.04
N PHE A 54 -10.81 -0.91 -2.41
CA PHE A 54 -12.14 -0.60 -1.88
C PHE A 54 -12.24 -0.87 -0.39
N PHE A 55 -11.61 -1.92 0.12
CA PHE A 55 -11.54 -2.20 1.55
C PHE A 55 -10.81 -1.09 2.31
N GLY A 56 -9.67 -0.63 1.80
CA GLY A 56 -8.94 0.51 2.36
C GLY A 56 -9.78 1.78 2.37
N LEU A 57 -10.48 2.07 1.26
CA LEU A 57 -11.40 3.20 1.18
C LEU A 57 -12.52 3.08 2.21
N ALA A 58 -13.16 1.91 2.31
CA ALA A 58 -14.22 1.66 3.28
C ALA A 58 -13.72 1.85 4.72
N LEU A 59 -12.50 1.42 5.05
CA LEU A 59 -11.89 1.66 6.35
C LEU A 59 -11.75 3.16 6.64
N PHE A 60 -11.32 3.96 5.67
CA PHE A 60 -11.23 5.41 5.84
C PHE A 60 -12.60 6.08 5.98
N VAL A 61 -13.60 5.65 5.22
CA VAL A 61 -14.99 6.14 5.39
C VAL A 61 -15.52 5.81 6.78
N LEU A 62 -15.35 4.57 7.25
CA LEU A 62 -15.79 4.18 8.59
C LEU A 62 -15.07 4.97 9.68
N THR A 63 -13.74 5.09 9.60
CA THR A 63 -12.93 5.70 10.65
C THR A 63 -12.96 7.23 10.63
N ALA A 64 -12.81 7.86 9.46
CA ALA A 64 -12.76 9.31 9.35
C ALA A 64 -14.15 9.94 9.26
N ASP A 65 -15.06 9.40 8.45
CA ASP A 65 -16.36 10.04 8.18
C ASP A 65 -17.42 9.67 9.22
N ILE A 66 -17.51 8.39 9.60
CA ILE A 66 -18.53 7.93 10.57
C ILE A 66 -18.06 8.10 12.02
N LEU A 67 -16.86 7.61 12.35
CA LEU A 67 -16.31 7.70 13.70
C LEU A 67 -15.66 9.06 14.01
N GLY A 68 -15.44 9.90 12.99
CA GLY A 68 -14.86 11.24 13.17
C GLY A 68 -13.37 11.25 13.55
N TRP A 69 -12.65 10.14 13.38
CA TRP A 69 -11.24 10.05 13.73
C TRP A 69 -10.37 10.80 12.72
N GLN A 70 -9.84 11.94 13.14
CA GLN A 70 -8.93 12.74 12.32
C GLN A 70 -7.49 12.58 12.80
N PHE A 71 -6.71 11.76 12.10
CA PHE A 71 -5.27 11.70 12.33
C PHE A 71 -4.61 12.98 11.82
N ALA A 72 -3.92 13.70 12.70
CA ALA A 72 -3.28 14.98 12.38
C ALA A 72 -2.32 14.86 11.17
N VAL A 73 -1.61 13.74 11.03
CA VAL A 73 -0.70 13.45 9.91
C VAL A 73 -1.46 13.39 8.58
N LEU A 74 -2.55 12.61 8.52
CA LEU A 74 -3.37 12.49 7.33
C LEU A 74 -4.03 13.82 6.95
N ARG A 75 -4.50 14.57 7.96
CA ARG A 75 -5.08 15.90 7.74
C ARG A 75 -4.06 16.89 7.18
N THR A 76 -2.88 16.95 7.79
CA THR A 76 -1.81 17.88 7.40
C THR A 76 -1.34 17.63 5.97
N PHE A 77 -1.12 16.36 5.61
CA PHE A 77 -0.74 16.01 4.24
C PHE A 77 -1.88 16.15 3.23
N GLY A 78 -3.13 15.87 3.63
CA GLY A 78 -4.30 16.02 2.77
C GLY A 78 -4.67 17.46 2.46
N MET A 79 -4.41 18.40 3.39
CA MET A 79 -4.71 19.83 3.19
C MET A 79 -3.72 20.52 2.25
N ASN A 80 -2.49 19.99 2.15
CA ASN A 80 -1.36 20.56 1.42
C ASN A 80 -0.58 19.50 0.60
N PRO A 81 -1.25 18.80 -0.33
CA PRO A 81 -0.64 17.67 -1.03
C PRO A 81 0.49 18.09 -1.97
N LEU A 82 0.37 19.25 -2.66
CA LEU A 82 1.41 19.73 -3.56
C LEU A 82 2.65 20.20 -2.78
N ALA A 83 2.45 20.93 -1.67
CA ALA A 83 3.55 21.34 -0.82
C ALA A 83 4.28 20.12 -0.24
N ALA A 84 3.56 19.11 0.25
CA ALA A 84 4.15 17.85 0.69
C ALA A 84 4.92 17.16 -0.45
N TYR A 85 4.40 17.19 -1.68
CA TYR A 85 5.07 16.61 -2.86
C TYR A 85 6.41 17.31 -3.19
N ILE A 86 6.47 18.62 -3.08
CA ILE A 86 7.69 19.38 -3.37
C ILE A 86 8.69 19.24 -2.22
N LEU A 87 8.24 19.45 -0.99
CA LEU A 87 9.08 19.45 0.21
C LEU A 87 9.73 18.09 0.45
N HIS A 88 9.03 16.98 0.26
CA HIS A 88 9.62 15.66 0.47
C HIS A 88 10.78 15.40 -0.50
N LYS A 89 10.69 15.85 -1.76
CA LYS A 89 11.80 15.72 -2.72
C LYS A 89 12.99 16.57 -2.33
N MET A 90 12.75 17.81 -1.86
CA MET A 90 13.81 18.70 -1.41
C MET A 90 14.56 18.12 -0.19
N VAL A 91 13.82 17.58 0.79
CA VAL A 91 14.42 16.95 1.99
C VAL A 91 15.17 15.68 1.62
N LEU A 92 14.60 14.84 0.75
CA LEU A 92 15.23 13.59 0.31
C LEU A 92 16.56 13.86 -0.40
N ASN A 93 16.53 14.77 -1.39
CA ASN A 93 17.70 15.09 -2.21
C ASN A 93 18.74 15.93 -1.46
N GLY A 94 18.32 16.83 -0.59
CA GLY A 94 19.23 17.76 0.11
C GLY A 94 19.88 17.18 1.36
N LEU A 95 19.19 16.28 2.07
CA LEU A 95 19.62 15.84 3.40
C LEU A 95 19.75 14.32 3.52
N MET A 96 18.79 13.54 3.01
CA MET A 96 18.79 12.11 3.29
C MET A 96 19.86 11.34 2.52
N TYR A 97 20.08 11.65 1.23
CA TYR A 97 21.13 10.99 0.44
C TYR A 97 22.55 11.35 0.89
N THR A 98 22.74 12.45 1.61
CA THR A 98 24.05 12.86 2.13
C THR A 98 24.33 12.25 3.51
N VAL A 99 23.29 12.04 4.32
CA VAL A 99 23.42 11.54 5.70
C VAL A 99 23.34 10.02 5.80
N ILE A 100 22.54 9.37 4.94
CA ILE A 100 22.29 7.92 4.99
C ILE A 100 23.07 7.23 3.87
N PRO A 101 24.14 6.48 4.17
CA PRO A 101 24.87 5.73 3.17
C PRO A 101 24.00 4.63 2.55
N HIS A 102 24.33 4.22 1.34
CA HIS A 102 23.54 3.24 0.60
C HIS A 102 23.62 1.82 1.19
N ASP A 103 24.61 1.54 2.04
CA ASP A 103 24.80 0.30 2.80
C ASP A 103 24.67 0.53 4.31
N ALA A 104 23.59 1.20 4.73
CA ALA A 104 23.36 1.48 6.14
C ALA A 104 22.85 0.23 6.89
N ALA A 105 23.09 0.17 8.20
CA ALA A 105 22.45 -0.85 9.03
C ALA A 105 20.92 -0.65 9.07
N PRO A 106 20.10 -1.71 9.23
CA PRO A 106 18.63 -1.62 9.21
C PRO A 106 18.06 -0.57 10.17
N TRP A 107 18.65 -0.43 11.36
CA TRP A 107 18.20 0.56 12.36
C TRP A 107 18.36 2.00 11.88
N LEU A 108 19.40 2.28 11.08
CA LEU A 108 19.72 3.61 10.57
C LEU A 108 18.76 3.99 9.42
N TYR A 109 18.30 3.01 8.63
CA TYR A 109 17.21 3.24 7.67
C TYR A 109 15.90 3.60 8.36
N TRP A 110 15.51 2.87 9.41
CA TRP A 110 14.28 3.15 10.13
C TRP A 110 14.34 4.51 10.84
N SER A 111 15.47 4.86 11.47
CA SER A 111 15.65 6.17 12.08
C SER A 111 15.67 7.29 11.04
N GLY A 112 16.31 7.05 9.90
CA GLY A 112 16.31 7.96 8.75
C GLY A 112 14.92 8.21 8.17
N LEU A 113 14.13 7.16 8.00
CA LEU A 113 12.74 7.24 7.56
C LEU A 113 11.89 8.05 8.55
N LEU A 114 12.04 7.80 9.85
CA LEU A 114 11.33 8.53 10.89
C LEU A 114 11.74 10.01 10.90
N ALA A 115 13.04 10.31 10.83
CA ALA A 115 13.55 11.67 10.76
C ALA A 115 13.04 12.39 9.51
N PHE A 116 13.07 11.72 8.35
CA PHE A 116 12.52 12.23 7.10
C PHE A 116 11.04 12.59 7.22
N LEU A 117 10.22 11.66 7.71
CA LEU A 117 8.80 11.90 7.93
C LEU A 117 8.56 13.05 8.92
N ALA A 118 9.33 13.11 10.00
CA ALA A 118 9.22 14.18 10.99
C ALA A 118 9.56 15.56 10.42
N ILE A 119 10.63 15.67 9.64
CA ILE A 119 11.04 16.93 8.98
C ILE A 119 9.97 17.37 7.99
N VAL A 120 9.55 16.48 7.08
CA VAL A 120 8.54 16.81 6.06
C VAL A 120 7.21 17.18 6.73
N TYR A 121 6.77 16.42 7.74
CA TYR A 121 5.58 16.75 8.52
C TYR A 121 5.70 18.11 9.21
N GLY A 122 6.84 18.41 9.84
CA GLY A 122 7.09 19.70 10.50
C GLY A 122 7.00 20.88 9.53
N LEU A 123 7.59 20.76 8.34
CA LEU A 123 7.55 21.80 7.31
C LEU A 123 6.12 22.03 6.80
N VAL A 124 5.40 20.96 6.44
CA VAL A 124 4.01 21.06 5.95
C VAL A 124 3.08 21.60 7.04
N ARG A 125 3.27 21.16 8.30
CA ARG A 125 2.51 21.65 9.45
C ARG A 125 2.81 23.12 9.74
N GLY A 126 4.04 23.57 9.51
CA GLY A 126 4.43 24.98 9.58
C GLY A 126 3.64 25.83 8.58
N LEU A 127 3.53 25.36 7.33
CA LEU A 127 2.72 26.03 6.29
C LEU A 127 1.22 26.04 6.65
N GLU A 128 0.68 24.93 7.16
CA GLU A 128 -0.71 24.86 7.63
C GLU A 128 -0.98 25.89 8.74
N LYS A 129 -0.07 26.02 9.72
CA LYS A 129 -0.20 27.02 10.80
C LYS A 129 -0.14 28.46 10.30
N GLN A 130 0.54 28.72 9.19
CA GLN A 130 0.61 30.04 8.55
C GLN A 130 -0.58 30.32 7.61
N GLY A 131 -1.50 29.36 7.44
CA GLY A 131 -2.65 29.50 6.55
C GLY A 131 -2.31 29.42 5.07
N ILE A 132 -1.11 28.95 4.71
CA ILE A 132 -0.68 28.81 3.32
C ILE A 132 -1.13 27.45 2.80
N TYR A 133 -2.10 27.47 1.89
CA TYR A 133 -2.63 26.25 1.27
C TYR A 133 -2.24 26.15 -0.20
N ILE A 134 -1.46 25.13 -0.54
CA ILE A 134 -1.05 24.85 -1.92
C ILE A 134 -1.65 23.51 -2.33
N ARG A 135 -2.71 23.58 -3.13
CA ARG A 135 -3.51 22.45 -3.62
C ARG A 135 -3.43 22.38 -5.15
N MET A 136 -3.61 21.18 -5.71
CA MET A 136 -3.82 20.98 -7.14
C MET A 136 -5.31 21.06 -7.48
#